data_AF-A0A9D2RI75-F1
#
_entry.id   AF-A0A9D2RI75-F1
#
_cell.length_a   1.000
_cell.length_b   1.000
_cell.length_c   1.000
_cell.angle_alpha   90.00
_cell.angle_beta   90.00
_cell.angle_gamma   90.00
#
_symmetry.space_group_name_H-M   'P 1'
#
loop_
_entity.id
_entity.type
_entity.pdbx_description
1 polymer ?
#
loop_
_entity_poly.entity_id
_entity_poly.type
_entity_poly.pdbx_seq_one_letter_code
_entity_poly.pdbx_strand_id
1 'polypeptide(L)' 'MMAYVNGIVTAIGLLTFLGIVAWAWSKGRAQANHDASLIPFEQPDEFSNESSKGGSE' A
#
# COMPACT_ATOMS: atom_id res chain seq x y z
N MET A 1 21.33 27.35 -16.57
CA MET A 1 20.33 27.64 -15.52
C MET A 1 19.29 26.52 -15.41
N MET A 2 18.54 26.20 -16.48
CA MET A 2 17.46 25.20 -16.43
C MET A 2 17.88 23.78 -16.00
N ALA A 3 19.08 23.33 -16.39
CA ALA A 3 19.60 22.03 -15.95
C ALA A 3 19.80 21.94 -14.41
N TYR A 4 20.27 23.02 -13.78
CA TYR A 4 20.43 23.07 -12.33
C TYR A 4 19.08 23.08 -11.61
N VAL A 5 18.10 23.83 -12.14
CA VAL A 5 16.73 23.87 -11.59
C VAL A 5 16.09 22.48 -11.66
N ASN A 6 16.14 21.80 -12.82
CA ASN A 6 15.59 20.45 -12.96
C ASN A 6 16.29 19.45 -12.02
N GLY A 7 17.61 19.54 -11.88
CA GLY A 7 18.37 18.71 -10.96
C GLY A 7 17.93 18.90 -9.50
N ILE A 8 17.77 20.15 -9.05
CA ILE A 8 17.33 20.47 -7.69
C ILE A 8 15.91 19.96 -7.44
N VAL A 9 14.98 20.21 -8.36
CA VAL A 9 13.58 19.75 -8.23
C VAL A 9 13.52 18.22 -8.15
N THR A 10 14.29 17.52 -8.99
CA THR A 10 14.38 16.06 -8.97
C THR A 10 14.95 15.56 -7.64
N ALA A 11 16.01 16.20 -7.14
CA ALA A 11 16.62 15.84 -5.86
C ALA A 11 15.64 16.04 -4.69
N ILE A 12 14.91 17.16 -4.65
CA ILE A 12 13.88 17.41 -3.62
C ILE A 12 12.78 16.35 -3.70
N GLY A 13 12.30 16.03 -4.89
CA GLY A 13 11.30 14.97 -5.09
C GLY A 13 11.79 13.61 -4.57
N LEU A 14 13.03 13.24 -4.90
CA LEU A 14 13.65 12.00 -4.43
C LEU A 14 13.80 11.98 -2.91
N LEU A 15 14.29 13.06 -2.30
CA LEU A 15 14.45 13.16 -0.84
C LEU A 15 13.09 13.09 -0.14
N THR A 16 12.06 13.72 -0.71
CA THR A 16 10.69 13.66 -0.16
C THR A 16 10.15 12.23 -0.21
N PHE A 17 10.33 11.52 -1.34
CA PHE A 17 9.93 10.12 -1.48
C PHE A 17 10.63 9.22 -0.45
N LEU A 18 11.95 9.32 -0.33
CA LEU A 18 12.72 8.55 0.66
C LEU A 18 12.28 8.87 2.10
N GLY A 19 11.98 10.13 2.39
CA GLY A 19 11.45 10.56 3.69
C GLY A 19 10.11 9.89 4.02
N ILE A 20 9.20 9.77 3.05
CA ILE A 20 7.92 9.09 3.22
C ILE A 20 8.11 7.59 3.45
N VAL A 21 9.01 6.95 2.69
CA VAL A 21 9.34 5.51 2.88
C VAL A 21 9.89 5.26 4.28
N ALA A 22 10.84 6.08 4.73
CA ALA A 22 11.41 5.98 6.07
C ALA A 22 10.34 6.21 7.17
N TRP A 23 9.42 7.15 6.95
CA TRP A 23 8.32 7.42 7.87
C TRP A 23 7.32 6.25 7.94
N ALA A 24 6.99 5.63 6.80
CA ALA A 24 6.10 4.47 6.74
C ALA A 24 6.67 3.26 7.50
N TRP A 25 7.99 3.07 7.50
CA TRP A 25 8.67 2.02 8.27
C TRP A 25 9.02 2.40 9.72
N SER A 26 8.71 3.62 10.14
CA SER A 26 8.93 4.03 11.53
C SER A 26 8.02 3.27 12.50
N LYS A 27 8.46 3.10 13.77
CA LYS A 27 7.71 2.36 14.80
C LYS A 27 6.25 2.82 14.99
N GLY A 28 5.97 4.10 14.77
CA GLY A 28 4.61 4.66 14.91
C GLY A 28 3.69 4.42 13.71
N ARG A 29 4.22 3.97 12.56
CA ARG A 29 3.46 3.85 11.31
C ARG A 29 3.58 2.51 10.61
N ALA A 30 4.56 1.69 10.97
CA ALA A 30 4.79 0.38 10.36
C ALA A 30 3.55 -0.53 10.39
N GLN A 31 2.80 -0.54 11.50
CA GLN A 31 1.58 -1.36 11.63
C GLN A 31 0.48 -0.88 10.69
N ALA A 32 0.16 0.42 10.70
CA ALA A 32 -0.86 0.98 9.80
C ALA A 32 -0.50 0.77 8.31
N ASN A 33 0.80 0.83 7.98
CA ASN A 33 1.28 0.53 6.63
C ASN A 33 1.13 -0.96 6.27
N HIS A 34 1.35 -1.86 7.23
CA HIS A 34 1.14 -3.29 7.05
C HIS A 34 -0.35 -3.61 6.84
N ASP A 35 -1.22 -3.11 7.71
CA ASP A 35 -2.67 -3.34 7.61
C ASP A 35 -3.23 -2.83 6.27
N ALA A 36 -2.80 -1.64 5.83
CA ALA A 36 -3.21 -1.09 4.52
C ALA A 36 -2.77 -1.96 3.32
N SER A 37 -1.66 -2.69 3.45
CA SER A 37 -1.18 -3.60 2.40
C SER A 37 -2.00 -4.90 2.28
N LEU A 38 -2.77 -5.23 3.32
CA LEU A 38 -3.59 -6.44 3.39
C LEU A 38 -5.01 -6.24 2.85
N ILE A 39 -5.50 -5.00 2.74
CA ILE A 39 -6.82 -4.65 2.18
C ILE A 39 -7.20 -5.43 0.90
N PRO A 40 -6.34 -5.57 -0.12
CA PRO A 40 -6.70 -6.35 -1.33
C PRO A 40 -6.89 -7.85 -1.08
N PHE A 41 -6.33 -8.38 0.01
CA PHE A 41 -6.36 -9.80 0.40
C PHE A 41 -7.37 -10.13 1.50
N GLU A 42 -7.90 -9.11 2.20
CA GLU A 42 -8.99 -9.26 3.17
C GLU A 42 -10.37 -9.35 2.52
N GLN A 43 -10.43 -9.31 1.18
CA GLN A 43 -11.67 -9.55 0.46
C GLN A 43 -12.14 -10.98 0.74
N PRO A 44 -13.39 -11.18 1.22
CA PRO A 44 -13.91 -12.52 1.42
C PRO A 44 -13.83 -13.29 0.11
N ASP A 45 -13.34 -14.53 0.15
CA ASP A 45 -13.28 -15.39 -1.03
C ASP A 45 -14.66 -15.42 -1.70
N GLU A 46 -14.76 -14.92 -2.94
CA GLU A 46 -16.01 -14.90 -3.74
C GLU A 46 -16.61 -16.31 -3.94
N PHE A 47 -15.94 -17.37 -3.50
CA PHE A 47 -16.35 -18.77 -3.56
C PHE A 47 -17.09 -19.30 -2.30
N SER A 48 -17.28 -18.49 -1.25
CA SER A 48 -17.93 -18.96 -0.01
C SER A 48 -19.47 -19.00 -0.06
N ASN A 49 -20.08 -18.89 -1.24
CA ASN A 49 -21.54 -18.88 -1.43
C ASN A 49 -22.02 -19.95 -2.41
N GLU A 50 -21.54 -21.19 -2.32
CA GLU A 50 -22.19 -22.33 -2.99
C GLU A 50 -21.98 -23.64 -2.21
N SER A 51 -22.46 -23.72 -0.97
CA SER A 51 -22.48 -25.00 -0.24
C SER A 51 -23.73 -25.22 0.62
N SER A 52 -24.78 -24.42 0.44
CA SER A 52 -26.00 -24.51 1.26
C SER A 52 -27.30 -24.71 0.47
N LYS A 53 -27.23 -25.14 -0.80
CA LYS A 53 -28.46 -25.38 -1.59
C LYS A 53 -28.32 -26.48 -2.64
N GLY A 54 -28.33 -27.74 -2.19
CA GLY A 54 -28.45 -28.88 -3.10
C GLY A 54 -28.10 -30.19 -2.42
N GLY A 55 -29.02 -30.75 -1.65
CA GLY A 55 -28.77 -32.04 -1.00
C GLY A 55 -29.86 -32.51 -0.05
N SER A 56 -31.11 -32.41 -0.46
CA SER A 56 -32.21 -33.16 0.15
C SER A 56 -33.26 -33.39 -0.94
N GLU A 57 -33.10 -34.51 -1.65
CA GLU A 57 -34.13 -35.35 -2.28
C GLU A 57 -33.48 -36.67 -2.71
#